data_AF-A0A2S2N662-F1
#
_entry.id   AF-A0A2S2N662-F1
#
_cell.length_a   1.000
_cell.length_b   1.000
_cell.length_c   1.000
_cell.angle_alpha   90.00
_cell.angle_beta   90.00
_cell.angle_gamma   90.00
#
_symmetry.space_group_name_H-M   'P 1'
#
loop_
_entity.id
_entity.type
_entity.pdbx_description
1 polymer ?
#
loop_
_entity_poly.entity_id
_entity_poly.type
_entity_poly.pdbx_seq_one_letter_code
_entity_poly.pdbx_strand_id
1 'polypeptide(L)'
;EPRYLQAECVFRPGAHTVRVTLSRSTLRVEVEAHGTSDLWRGEFDAAFIEDLTRKTGNFKQFGIFCNMLESALTQSSDSVSLELLTFTDLETLHSRKVGAITRPPPSTSSPLNTKRYLILVYSVEFDRIHYPLPLPYAGRPD
;
A
#
# COMPACT_ATOMS: atom_id res chain seq x y z
N GLU A 1 -20.09 -4.55 -12.45
CA GLU A 1 -20.28 -4.91 -11.03
C GLU A 1 -18.99 -4.60 -10.29
N PRO A 2 -19.05 -4.22 -9.00
CA PRO A 2 -17.85 -4.08 -8.19
C PRO A 2 -17.20 -5.47 -8.02
N ARG A 3 -15.89 -5.59 -8.28
CA ARG A 3 -15.13 -6.81 -7.99
C ARG A 3 -14.61 -6.73 -6.57
N TYR A 4 -14.91 -7.73 -5.76
CA TYR A 4 -14.38 -7.87 -4.42
C TYR A 4 -13.28 -8.93 -4.40
N LEU A 5 -12.12 -8.56 -3.89
CA LEU A 5 -10.95 -9.42 -3.77
C LEU A 5 -10.50 -9.40 -2.32
N GLN A 6 -10.10 -10.56 -1.80
CA GLN A 6 -9.52 -10.68 -0.48
C GLN A 6 -8.37 -11.68 -0.54
N ALA A 7 -7.25 -11.33 0.09
CA ALA A 7 -6.11 -12.21 0.24
C ALA A 7 -5.48 -12.03 1.63
N GLU A 8 -4.97 -13.12 2.18
CA GLU A 8 -4.11 -13.08 3.37
C GLU A 8 -2.67 -12.84 2.92
N CYS A 9 -2.10 -11.71 3.34
CA CYS A 9 -0.74 -11.33 3.01
C CYS A 9 0.11 -11.28 4.28
N VAL A 10 1.32 -11.83 4.21
CA VAL A 10 2.28 -11.78 5.31
C VAL A 10 3.17 -10.56 5.10
N PHE A 11 2.88 -9.48 5.84
CA PHE A 11 3.74 -8.31 5.90
C PHE A 11 4.57 -8.32 7.20
N ARG A 12 5.60 -7.47 7.32
CA ARG A 12 6.35 -7.38 8.58
C ARG A 12 5.73 -6.28 9.47
N PRO A 13 5.36 -6.54 10.75
CA PRO A 13 5.31 -7.83 11.46
C PRO A 13 3.91 -8.48 11.44
N GLY A 14 3.76 -9.65 10.81
CA GLY A 14 2.61 -10.54 10.98
C GLY A 14 1.69 -10.70 9.76
N ALA A 15 0.71 -11.58 9.90
CA ALA A 15 -0.31 -11.80 8.89
C ALA A 15 -1.33 -10.66 8.89
N HIS A 16 -1.69 -10.20 7.69
CA HIS A 16 -2.69 -9.17 7.47
C HIS A 16 -3.67 -9.66 6.41
N THR A 17 -4.95 -9.38 6.60
CA THR A 17 -5.97 -9.58 5.57
C THR A 17 -6.09 -8.32 4.74
N VAL A 18 -5.81 -8.42 3.44
CA VAL A 18 -6.00 -7.33 2.48
C VAL A 18 -7.29 -7.57 1.72
N ARG A 19 -8.21 -6.61 1.78
CA ARG A 19 -9.47 -6.60 1.04
C ARG A 19 -9.46 -5.43 0.06
N VAL A 20 -9.83 -5.70 -1.17
CA VAL A 20 -9.86 -4.70 -2.24
C VAL A 20 -11.21 -4.77 -2.93
N THR A 21 -11.86 -3.61 -3.03
CA THR A 21 -13.10 -3.45 -3.79
C THR A 21 -12.82 -2.55 -4.99
N LEU A 22 -12.88 -3.14 -6.17
CA LEU A 22 -12.66 -2.48 -7.46
C LEU A 22 -14.01 -2.12 -8.08
N SER A 23 -14.27 -0.83 -8.27
CA SER A 23 -15.42 -0.34 -9.03
C SER A 23 -14.96 0.30 -10.35
N ARG A 24 -15.89 0.77 -11.19
CA ARG A 24 -15.54 1.38 -12.49
C ARG A 24 -14.65 2.62 -12.37
N SER A 25 -14.80 3.37 -11.27
CA SER A 25 -14.12 4.66 -11.06
C SER A 25 -13.52 4.81 -9.67
N THR A 26 -13.67 3.82 -8.79
CA THR A 26 -13.21 3.88 -7.40
C THR A 26 -12.54 2.58 -6.99
N LEU A 27 -11.44 2.70 -6.26
CA LEU A 27 -10.66 1.62 -5.66
C LEU A 27 -10.72 1.82 -4.16
N ARG A 28 -11.31 0.86 -3.44
CA ARG A 28 -11.23 0.81 -1.98
C ARG A 28 -10.28 -0.30 -1.57
N VAL A 29 -9.38 0.02 -0.64
CA VAL A 29 -8.40 -0.90 -0.08
C VAL A 29 -8.54 -0.89 1.42
N GLU A 30 -8.58 -2.09 2.00
CA GLU A 30 -8.69 -2.34 3.42
C GLU A 30 -7.61 -3.33 3.82
N VAL A 31 -6.93 -3.07 4.93
CA VAL A 31 -5.88 -3.92 5.47
C VAL A 31 -6.19 -4.12 6.94
N GLU A 32 -6.29 -5.36 7.38
CA GLU A 32 -6.62 -5.75 8.74
C GLU A 32 -5.47 -6.56 9.33
N ALA A 33 -4.93 -6.17 10.48
CA ALA A 33 -3.89 -6.94 11.17
C ALA A 33 -4.51 -8.01 12.06
N HIS A 34 -4.17 -9.29 11.84
CA HIS A 34 -4.71 -10.40 12.64
C HIS A 34 -4.31 -10.34 14.12
N GLY A 35 -3.15 -9.77 14.45
CA GLY A 35 -2.66 -9.73 15.83
C GLY A 35 -3.34 -8.69 16.74
N THR A 36 -3.74 -7.55 16.18
CA THR A 36 -4.30 -6.42 16.93
C THR A 36 -5.73 -6.06 16.54
N SER A 37 -6.26 -6.69 15.48
CA SER A 37 -7.53 -6.32 14.84
C SER A 37 -7.56 -4.85 14.38
N ASP A 38 -6.40 -4.26 14.15
CA ASP A 38 -6.27 -2.91 13.63
C ASP A 38 -6.66 -2.90 12.15
N LEU A 39 -7.55 -1.99 11.76
CA LEU A 39 -8.02 -1.83 10.39
C LEU A 39 -7.47 -0.52 9.81
N TRP A 40 -6.98 -0.58 8.58
CA TRP A 40 -6.60 0.57 7.76
C TRP A 40 -7.42 0.54 6.48
N ARG A 41 -8.03 1.68 6.13
CA ARG A 41 -8.91 1.77 4.96
C ARG A 41 -8.62 3.02 4.15
N GLY A 42 -8.41 2.88 2.86
CA GLY A 42 -8.28 3.98 1.91
C GLY A 42 -9.26 3.81 0.74
N GLU A 43 -9.78 4.93 0.24
CA GLU A 43 -10.60 4.97 -0.96
C GLU A 43 -9.97 5.96 -1.94
N PHE A 44 -9.87 5.54 -3.20
CA PHE A 44 -9.13 6.24 -4.24
C PHE A 44 -9.93 6.25 -5.53
N ASP A 45 -10.22 7.44 -6.06
CA ASP A 45 -10.84 7.58 -7.37
C ASP A 45 -9.83 7.34 -8.50
N ALA A 46 -10.35 7.06 -9.69
CA ALA A 46 -9.55 6.83 -10.89
C ALA A 46 -8.53 7.96 -11.16
N ALA A 47 -8.97 9.22 -11.03
CA ALA A 47 -8.12 10.39 -11.22
C ALA A 47 -6.94 10.44 -10.22
N PHE A 48 -7.17 10.02 -8.98
CA PHE A 48 -6.13 9.98 -7.96
C PHE A 48 -5.06 8.93 -8.29
N ILE A 49 -5.47 7.73 -8.69
CA ILE A 49 -4.55 6.64 -9.05
C ILE A 49 -3.73 6.99 -10.30
N GLU A 50 -4.38 7.59 -11.28
CA GLU A 50 -3.72 8.06 -12.51
C GLU A 50 -2.72 9.19 -12.24
N ASP A 51 -3.03 10.11 -11.34
CA ASP A 51 -2.10 11.14 -10.89
C ASP A 51 -0.94 10.54 -10.07
N LEU A 52 -1.23 9.61 -9.15
CA LEU A 52 -0.22 8.90 -8.36
C LEU A 52 0.81 8.20 -9.26
N THR A 53 0.35 7.44 -10.26
CA THR A 53 1.23 6.71 -11.18
C THR A 53 2.01 7.64 -12.11
N ARG A 54 1.44 8.80 -12.45
CA ARG A 54 2.15 9.84 -13.20
C ARG A 54 3.28 10.46 -12.38
N LYS A 55 3.03 10.73 -11.10
CA LYS A 55 4.02 11.29 -10.16
C LYS A 55 5.20 10.36 -9.91
N THR A 56 5.01 9.04 -10.01
CA THR A 56 6.11 8.07 -9.91
C THR A 56 6.91 7.91 -11.20
N GLY A 57 6.54 8.63 -12.27
CA GLY A 57 7.23 8.58 -13.57
C GLY A 57 6.81 7.40 -14.45
N ASN A 58 5.86 6.56 -14.01
CA ASN A 58 5.39 5.40 -14.73
C ASN A 58 3.86 5.36 -14.73
N PHE A 59 3.27 6.11 -15.65
CA PHE A 59 1.82 6.25 -15.74
C PHE A 59 1.13 4.89 -15.98
N LYS A 60 0.04 4.66 -15.24
CA LYS A 60 -0.88 3.53 -15.41
C LYS A 60 -2.30 4.04 -15.38
N GLN A 61 -3.07 3.68 -16.40
CA GLN A 61 -4.52 3.89 -16.39
C GLN A 61 -5.14 3.16 -15.21
N PHE A 62 -6.24 3.70 -14.67
CA PHE A 62 -6.91 3.14 -13.50
C PHE A 62 -7.23 1.64 -13.64
N GLY A 63 -7.78 1.22 -14.79
CA GLY A 63 -8.11 -0.19 -15.04
C GLY A 63 -6.88 -1.10 -15.04
N ILE A 64 -5.74 -0.63 -15.56
CA ILE A 64 -4.48 -1.39 -15.54
C ILE A 64 -3.96 -1.50 -14.11
N PHE A 65 -4.00 -0.41 -13.35
CA PHE A 65 -3.62 -0.42 -11.94
C PHE A 65 -4.46 -1.41 -11.12
N CYS A 66 -5.76 -1.45 -11.36
CA CYS A 66 -6.67 -2.41 -10.72
C CYS A 66 -6.28 -3.86 -11.04
N ASN A 67 -5.96 -4.16 -12.30
CA ASN A 67 -5.50 -5.49 -12.72
C ASN A 67 -4.15 -5.84 -12.07
N MET A 68 -3.22 -4.89 -12.02
CA MET A 68 -1.92 -5.10 -11.34
C MET A 68 -2.11 -5.41 -9.85
N LEU A 69 -3.02 -4.69 -9.18
CA LEU A 69 -3.34 -4.93 -7.78
C LEU A 69 -4.00 -6.29 -7.56
N GLU A 70 -4.93 -6.69 -8.44
CA GLU A 70 -5.53 -8.03 -8.45
C GLU A 70 -4.48 -9.13 -8.63
N SER A 71 -3.54 -8.94 -9.57
CA SER A 71 -2.45 -9.89 -9.79
C SER A 71 -1.48 -9.97 -8.62
N ALA A 72 -1.21 -8.85 -7.96
CA ALA A 72 -0.34 -8.81 -6.78
C ALA A 72 -0.99 -9.48 -5.56
N LEU A 73 -2.31 -9.33 -5.37
CA LEU A 73 -3.08 -10.02 -4.33
C LEU A 73 -3.15 -11.53 -4.56
N THR A 74 -3.37 -11.95 -5.80
CA THR A 74 -3.47 -13.37 -6.18
C THR A 74 -2.11 -14.03 -6.38
N GLN A 75 -1.02 -13.27 -6.25
CA GLN A 75 0.35 -13.69 -6.55
C GLN A 75 0.46 -14.38 -7.92
N SER A 76 -0.32 -13.91 -8.90
CA SER A 76 -0.41 -14.50 -10.24
C SER A 76 0.62 -13.93 -11.22
N SER A 77 1.44 -12.98 -10.79
CA SER A 77 2.47 -12.36 -11.62
C SER A 77 3.69 -11.97 -10.79
N ASP A 78 4.87 -12.39 -11.24
CA ASP A 78 6.16 -12.04 -10.61
C ASP A 78 6.56 -10.57 -10.80
N SER A 79 5.93 -9.88 -11.76
CA SER A 79 6.22 -8.47 -12.03
C SER A 79 5.55 -7.53 -11.04
N VAL A 80 4.60 -8.00 -10.23
CA VAL A 80 3.88 -7.19 -9.25
C VAL A 80 3.87 -7.84 -7.88
N SER A 81 4.15 -7.05 -6.84
CA SER A 81 4.08 -7.50 -5.46
C SER A 81 3.51 -6.42 -4.56
N LEU A 82 3.03 -6.83 -3.38
CA LEU A 82 2.53 -5.92 -2.36
C LEU A 82 3.51 -5.87 -1.19
N GLU A 83 3.73 -4.66 -0.69
CA GLU A 83 4.45 -4.40 0.55
C GLU A 83 3.60 -3.49 1.43
N LEU A 84 3.62 -3.69 2.74
CA LEU A 84 2.95 -2.80 3.69
C LEU A 84 3.99 -2.13 4.58
N LEU A 85 4.11 -0.81 4.46
CA LEU A 85 5.07 -0.03 5.21
C LEU A 85 4.36 0.89 6.22
N THR A 86 5.09 1.20 7.28
CA THR A 86 4.69 2.19 8.29
C THR A 86 5.30 3.54 7.95
N PHE A 87 4.78 4.63 8.51
CA PHE A 87 5.40 5.95 8.34
C PHE A 87 6.89 5.94 8.76
N THR A 88 7.20 5.30 9.88
CA THR A 88 8.58 5.13 10.37
C THR A 88 9.46 4.36 9.38
N ASP A 89 8.92 3.32 8.74
CA ASP A 89 9.67 2.53 7.75
C ASP A 89 10.00 3.38 6.50
N LEU A 90 9.04 4.19 6.04
CA LEU A 90 9.26 5.16 4.96
C LEU A 90 10.35 6.18 5.30
N GLU A 91 10.36 6.73 6.51
CA GLU A 91 11.42 7.64 6.96
C GLU A 91 12.80 6.96 6.99
N THR A 92 12.87 5.70 7.43
CA THR A 92 14.13 4.95 7.42
C THR A 92 14.60 4.59 6.02
N LEU A 93 13.69 4.31 5.07
CA LEU A 93 14.04 4.10 3.67
C LEU A 93 14.55 5.39 3.00
N HIS A 94 13.94 6.53 3.31
CA HIS A 94 14.38 7.83 2.81
C HIS A 94 15.76 8.20 3.37
N SER A 95 15.98 8.00 4.67
CA SER A 95 17.25 8.25 5.36
C SER A 95 18.38 7.30 4.95
N ARG A 96 18.05 6.12 4.40
CA ARG A 96 19.05 5.18 3.85
C ARG A 96 19.47 5.54 2.43
N LYS A 97 18.56 6.11 1.62
CA LYS A 97 18.84 6.52 0.24
C LYS A 97 19.65 7.83 0.17
N VAL A 98 19.56 8.66 1.20
CA VAL A 98 20.37 9.86 1.41
C VAL A 98 21.22 9.61 2.65
N GLY A 99 22.44 9.08 2.50
CA GLY A 99 23.30 8.55 3.57
C GLY A 99 23.54 9.48 4.78
N ALA A 100 22.52 9.67 5.60
CA ALA A 100 22.48 10.56 6.74
C ALA A 100 22.36 9.71 8.00
N ILE A 101 23.51 9.54 8.65
CA ILE A 101 23.60 9.07 10.04
C ILE A 101 22.84 10.09 10.89
N THR A 102 21.57 9.83 11.18
CA THR A 102 20.80 10.66 12.09
C THR A 102 20.08 9.80 13.13
N ARG A 103 20.46 10.10 14.37
CA ARG A 103 19.98 9.64 15.67
C ARG A 103 18.49 9.25 15.68
N PRO A 104 18.09 8.18 16.38
CA PRO A 104 16.69 7.79 16.49
C PRO A 104 15.86 8.94 17.09
N PRO A 105 14.72 9.33 16.47
CA PRO A 105 13.82 10.30 17.07
C PRO A 105 13.15 9.71 18.32
N PRO A 106 12.79 10.56 19.31
CA PRO A 106 12.08 10.12 20.50
C PRO A 106 10.70 9.58 20.10
N SER A 107 10.40 8.38 20.58
CA SER A 107 9.12 7.69 20.51
C SER A 107 8.02 8.53 21.18
N THR A 108 7.46 9.46 20.42
CA THR A 108 6.20 10.12 20.76
C THR A 108 5.14 9.49 19.87
N SER A 109 4.25 8.72 20.51
CA SER A 109 3.08 8.08 19.90
C SER A 109 2.14 9.14 19.32
N SER A 110 2.50 9.61 18.13
CA SER A 110 1.74 10.60 17.37
C SER A 110 0.67 9.88 16.54
N PRO A 111 -0.52 10.46 16.33
CA PRO A 111 -1.56 9.88 15.48
C PRO A 111 -1.12 9.70 14.01
N LEU A 112 0.02 10.25 13.58
CA LEU A 112 0.65 9.95 12.30
C LEU A 112 1.25 8.53 12.23
N ASN A 113 1.67 7.95 13.37
CA ASN A 113 2.35 6.65 13.40
C ASN A 113 1.40 5.47 13.19
N THR A 114 0.09 5.71 13.20
CA THR A 114 -0.91 4.69 12.90
C THR A 114 -1.17 4.56 11.40
N LYS A 115 -0.72 5.51 10.56
CA LYS A 115 -0.95 5.42 9.11
C LYS A 115 -0.09 4.31 8.49
N ARG A 116 -0.70 3.53 7.60
CA ARG A 116 -0.04 2.50 6.81
C ARG A 116 0.01 2.91 5.34
N TYR A 117 1.00 2.39 4.62
CA TYR A 117 1.14 2.59 3.20
C TYR A 117 1.20 1.22 2.55
N LEU A 118 0.15 0.87 1.80
CA LEU A 118 0.20 -0.31 0.95
C LEU A 118 0.89 0.08 -0.35
N ILE A 119 1.99 -0.59 -0.67
CA ILE A 119 2.82 -0.26 -1.82
C ILE A 119 2.63 -1.35 -2.85
N LEU A 120 2.08 -0.98 -4.00
CA LEU A 120 2.15 -1.82 -5.18
C LEU A 120 3.53 -1.64 -5.81
N VAL A 121 4.32 -2.70 -5.81
CA VAL A 121 5.66 -2.72 -6.38
C VAL A 121 5.57 -3.35 -7.75
N TYR A 122 5.86 -2.57 -8.79
CA TYR A 122 5.96 -3.05 -10.15
C TYR A 122 7.44 -3.19 -10.51
N SER A 123 7.90 -4.43 -10.67
CA SER A 123 9.29 -4.77 -10.99
C SER A 123 9.34 -5.43 -12.36
N VAL A 124 10.03 -4.78 -13.31
CA VAL A 124 10.37 -5.31 -14.63
C VAL A 124 11.89 -5.31 -14.79
N GLU A 125 12.39 -5.86 -15.90
CA GLU A 125 13.82 -6.19 -16.09
C GLU A 125 14.81 -5.07 -15.70
N PHE A 126 14.44 -3.80 -15.89
CA PHE A 126 15.32 -2.66 -15.62
C PHE A 126 14.71 -1.58 -14.71
N ASP A 127 13.47 -1.77 -14.27
CA ASP A 127 12.74 -0.77 -13.51
C ASP A 127 12.00 -1.37 -12.32
N ARG A 128 12.05 -0.67 -11.19
CA ARG A 128 11.26 -0.99 -10.00
C ARG A 128 10.53 0.26 -9.55
N ILE A 129 9.22 0.29 -9.77
CA ILE A 129 8.36 1.41 -9.43
C ILE A 129 7.51 1.06 -8.22
N HIS A 130 7.44 1.98 -7.27
CA HIS A 130 6.63 1.87 -6.07
C HIS A 130 5.45 2.82 -6.18
N TYR A 131 4.22 2.29 -6.10
CA TYR A 131 3.00 3.08 -6.02
C TYR A 131 2.45 3.04 -4.60
N PRO A 132 2.74 4.06 -3.77
CA PRO A 132 2.30 4.08 -2.37
C PRO A 132 0.83 4.50 -2.27
N LEU A 133 0.00 3.62 -1.71
CA LEU A 133 -1.40 3.87 -1.37
C LEU A 133 -1.49 4.22 0.12
N PRO A 134 -1.81 5.48 0.48
CA PRO A 134 -1.92 5.89 1.87
C PRO A 134 -3.22 5.37 2.49
N LEU A 135 -3.11 4.54 3.52
CA LEU A 135 -4.24 3.95 4.25
C LEU A 135 -4.34 4.57 5.65
N PRO A 136 -5.30 5.48 5.89
CA PRO A 136 -5.57 5.98 7.24
C PRO A 136 -6.07 4.85 8.15
N TYR A 137 -5.75 4.95 9.44
CA TYR A 137 -6.22 4.03 10.46
C TYR A 137 -7.72 4.22 10.68
N ALA A 138 -8.48 3.15 10.51
CA ALA A 138 -9.93 3.11 10.61
C ALA A 138 -10.42 2.64 11.99
N GLY A 139 -9.51 2.25 12.90
CA GLY A 139 -9.88 1.72 14.22
C GLY A 139 -9.87 0.19 14.25
N ARG A 140 -10.52 -0.37 15.27
CA ARG A 140 -10.83 -1.80 15.34
C ARG A 140 -12.30 -1.98 14.96
N PRO A 141 -12.67 -3.04 14.22
CA PRO A 141 -14.07 -3.37 14.04
C PRO A 141 -14.68 -3.67 15.42
N ASP A 142 -15.82 -3.03 15.73
CA ASP A 142 -16.59 -3.21 16.99
C ASP A 142 -17.23 -4.61 17.05
#